data_AF-A0A2V7E9D0-F1
#
_entry.id   AF-A0A2V7E9D0-F1
#
_cell.length_a   1.000
_cell.length_b   1.000
_cell.length_c   1.000
_cell.angle_alpha   90.00
_cell.angle_beta   90.00
_cell.angle_gamma   90.00
#
_symmetry.space_group_name_H-M   'P 1'
#
loop_
_entity.id
_entity.type
_entity.pdbx_description
1 polymer ?
#
loop_
_entity_poly.entity_id
_entity_poly.type
_entity_poly.pdbx_seq_one_letter_code
_entity_poly.pdbx_strand_id
1 'polypeptide(L)'
;MRRPPRNSIFDTACNTGWVDPGEEPKNLTWVRSFYRDLFAESGGVPVPGDAYDGTFINHPDTDLADPALNTSGVPWYTLYYKDNYPRLQRIKARWDPRDVFRHALSIRAG
;
A
#
# COMPACT_ATOMS: atom_id res chain seq x y z
N MET A 1 0.58 15.73 13.86
CA MET A 1 0.80 14.26 13.95
C MET A 1 -0.42 13.57 13.35
N ARG A 2 -0.42 13.28 12.04
CA ARG A 2 -1.54 12.56 11.40
C ARG A 2 -1.47 11.09 11.86
N ARG A 3 -2.47 10.65 12.61
CA ARG A 3 -2.66 9.26 13.05
C ARG A 3 -3.04 8.37 11.84
N PRO A 4 -3.07 7.02 11.99
CA PRO A 4 -3.64 6.09 10.98
C PRO A 4 -5.04 6.55 10.56
N PRO A 5 -5.65 6.01 9.49
CA PRO A 5 -6.91 6.57 9.00
C PRO A 5 -8.00 6.57 10.07
N ARG A 6 -8.33 7.77 10.58
CA ARG A 6 -9.30 8.02 11.65
C ARG A 6 -10.42 8.95 11.19
N ASN A 7 -10.28 9.51 9.99
CA ASN A 7 -11.20 10.48 9.40
C ASN A 7 -11.81 9.96 8.08
N SER A 8 -11.45 8.75 7.65
CA SER A 8 -12.11 8.09 6.52
C SER A 8 -13.52 7.65 6.90
N ILE A 9 -14.47 7.88 6.00
CA ILE A 9 -15.88 7.46 6.17
C ILE A 9 -16.21 6.16 5.42
N PHE A 10 -15.35 5.74 4.50
CA PHE A 10 -15.45 4.49 3.75
C PHE A 10 -14.08 3.82 3.64
N ASP A 11 -14.09 2.50 3.54
CA ASP A 11 -12.96 1.68 3.10
C ASP A 11 -13.35 0.96 1.81
N THR A 12 -12.42 0.83 0.86
CA THR A 12 -12.67 0.29 -0.47
C THR A 12 -11.69 -0.83 -0.77
N ALA A 13 -12.20 -2.01 -1.11
CA ALA A 13 -11.40 -3.14 -1.55
C ALA A 13 -11.70 -3.46 -3.02
N CYS A 14 -10.66 -3.45 -3.85
CA CYS A 14 -10.75 -3.82 -5.26
C CYS A 14 -10.22 -5.25 -5.43
N ASN A 15 -11.13 -6.22 -5.46
CA ASN A 15 -10.77 -7.63 -5.60
C ASN A 15 -11.32 -8.18 -6.92
N THR A 16 -10.58 -9.13 -7.49
CA THR A 16 -11.06 -9.99 -8.56
C THR A 16 -10.85 -11.44 -8.16
N GLY A 17 -11.73 -12.32 -8.61
CA GLY A 17 -11.70 -13.75 -8.30
C GLY A 17 -11.89 -14.57 -9.56
N TRP A 18 -11.17 -15.67 -9.66
CA TRP A 18 -11.22 -16.61 -10.78
C TRP A 18 -11.08 -18.04 -10.27
N VAL A 19 -11.53 -19.00 -11.06
CA VAL A 19 -11.48 -20.44 -10.71
C VAL A 19 -10.35 -21.14 -11.45
N ASP A 20 -10.20 -20.88 -12.75
CA ASP A 20 -9.16 -21.48 -13.58
C ASP A 20 -7.83 -20.73 -13.38
N PRO A 21 -6.75 -21.38 -12.88
CA PRO A 21 -5.45 -20.74 -12.70
C PRO A 21 -4.89 -20.08 -13.97
N GLY A 22 -5.23 -20.58 -15.17
CA GLY A 22 -4.82 -19.98 -16.43
C GLY A 22 -5.38 -18.56 -16.67
N GLU A 23 -6.40 -18.17 -15.90
CA GLU A 23 -7.01 -16.84 -15.96
C GLU A 23 -6.32 -15.79 -15.08
N GLU A 24 -5.33 -16.17 -14.27
CA GLU A 24 -4.61 -15.25 -13.39
C GLU A 24 -4.08 -14.00 -14.13
N PRO A 25 -3.37 -14.11 -15.28
CA PRO A 25 -2.77 -12.93 -15.91
C PRO A 25 -3.81 -11.90 -16.38
N LYS A 26 -4.95 -12.34 -16.93
CA LYS A 26 -6.01 -11.43 -17.39
C LYS A 26 -6.68 -10.73 -16.22
N ASN A 27 -6.91 -11.45 -15.12
CA ASN A 27 -7.58 -10.91 -13.93
C ASN A 27 -6.68 -9.93 -13.20
N LEU A 28 -5.39 -10.26 -13.02
CA LEU A 28 -4.40 -9.34 -12.46
C LEU A 28 -4.25 -8.08 -13.30
N THR A 29 -4.21 -8.21 -14.64
CA THR A 29 -4.15 -7.05 -15.54
C THR A 29 -5.38 -6.15 -15.39
N TRP A 30 -6.56 -6.76 -15.29
CA TRP A 30 -7.81 -6.03 -15.12
C TRP A 30 -7.85 -5.25 -13.79
N VAL A 31 -7.59 -5.91 -12.65
CA VAL A 31 -7.68 -5.25 -11.35
C VAL A 31 -6.64 -4.15 -11.19
N ARG A 32 -5.42 -4.36 -11.70
CA ARG A 32 -4.37 -3.33 -11.73
C ARG A 32 -4.78 -2.12 -12.55
N SER A 33 -5.37 -2.35 -13.72
CA SER A 33 -5.84 -1.27 -14.58
C SER A 33 -6.99 -0.50 -13.94
N PHE A 34 -7.98 -1.22 -13.39
CA PHE A 34 -9.10 -0.62 -12.67
C PHE A 34 -8.62 0.23 -11.48
N TYR A 35 -7.73 -0.31 -10.64
CA TYR A 35 -7.20 0.39 -9.47
C TYR A 35 -6.43 1.65 -9.86
N ARG A 36 -5.56 1.55 -10.87
CA ARG A 36 -4.83 2.70 -11.41
C ARG A 36 -5.79 3.78 -11.92
N ASP A 37 -6.81 3.39 -12.67
CA ASP A 37 -7.76 4.33 -13.26
C ASP A 37 -8.65 4.99 -12.20
N LEU A 38 -9.01 4.26 -11.14
CA LEU A 38 -9.72 4.77 -9.96
C LEU A 38 -8.94 5.89 -9.24
N PHE A 39 -7.60 5.79 -9.23
CA PHE A 39 -6.70 6.75 -8.59
C PHE A 39 -5.82 7.51 -9.60
N ALA A 40 -6.33 7.73 -10.81
CA ALA A 40 -5.56 8.34 -11.90
C ALA A 40 -5.03 9.73 -11.54
N GLU A 41 -5.80 10.51 -10.79
CA GLU A 41 -5.44 11.88 -10.37
C GLU A 41 -4.29 11.93 -9.36
N SER A 42 -3.97 10.80 -8.72
CA SER A 42 -2.93 10.69 -7.68
C SER A 42 -1.82 9.71 -8.05
N GLY A 43 -1.61 9.47 -9.34
CA GLY A 43 -0.51 8.62 -9.83
C GLY A 43 -0.78 7.12 -9.67
N GLY A 44 -2.05 6.71 -9.67
CA GLY A 44 -2.48 5.32 -9.66
C GLY A 44 -2.64 4.68 -8.27
N VAL A 45 -2.50 5.47 -7.20
CA VAL A 45 -2.64 5.00 -5.80
C VAL A 45 -3.33 6.06 -4.92
N PRO A 46 -4.00 5.68 -3.82
CA PRO A 46 -4.71 6.61 -2.93
C PRO A 46 -3.74 7.39 -2.03
N VAL A 47 -3.07 8.41 -2.59
CA VAL A 47 -2.12 9.24 -1.85
C VAL A 47 -2.83 9.95 -0.67
N PRO A 48 -2.32 9.84 0.57
CA PRO A 48 -2.91 10.54 1.72
C PRO A 48 -2.97 12.06 1.51
N GLY A 49 -4.16 12.64 1.60
CA GLY A 49 -4.43 14.04 1.28
C GLY A 49 -5.78 14.50 1.81
N ASP A 50 -6.54 15.19 0.95
CA ASP A 50 -7.92 15.64 1.24
C ASP A 50 -8.96 14.58 0.83
N ALA A 51 -8.76 13.92 -0.33
CA ALA A 51 -9.69 12.92 -0.86
C ALA A 51 -9.46 11.51 -0.28
N TYR A 52 -8.21 11.16 0.02
CA TYR A 52 -7.83 9.81 0.45
C TYR A 52 -6.98 9.86 1.71
N ASP A 53 -6.93 8.75 2.44
CA ASP A 53 -6.15 8.65 3.68
C ASP A 53 -5.12 7.50 3.66
N GLY A 54 -4.77 7.03 2.47
CA GLY A 54 -3.84 5.92 2.25
C GLY A 54 -4.54 4.57 2.10
N THR A 55 -3.82 3.51 2.46
CA THR A 55 -4.28 2.11 2.39
C THR A 55 -4.17 1.43 3.75
N PHE A 56 -4.75 0.24 3.86
CA PHE A 56 -4.82 -0.50 5.12
C PHE A 56 -3.95 -1.76 5.09
N ILE A 57 -3.04 -1.90 6.05
CA ILE A 57 -1.98 -2.95 6.01
C ILE A 57 -2.52 -4.39 6.04
N ASN A 58 -3.74 -4.59 6.57
CA ASN A 58 -4.39 -5.90 6.54
C ASN A 58 -4.87 -6.29 5.12
N HIS A 59 -4.81 -5.37 4.16
CA HIS A 59 -5.03 -5.60 2.74
C HIS A 59 -3.71 -5.34 2.01
N PRO A 60 -2.71 -6.22 2.16
CA PRO A 60 -1.38 -5.98 1.60
C PRO A 60 -1.42 -6.08 0.08
N ASP A 61 -0.93 -5.04 -0.57
CA ASP A 61 -0.70 -4.98 -2.01
C ASP A 61 0.75 -4.59 -2.30
N THR A 62 1.50 -5.53 -2.88
CA THR A 62 2.91 -5.35 -3.25
C THR A 62 3.08 -4.42 -4.45
N ASP A 63 2.05 -4.24 -5.27
CA ASP A 63 2.09 -3.35 -6.44
C ASP A 63 2.31 -1.89 -6.03
N LEU A 64 1.93 -1.51 -4.80
CA LEU A 64 2.21 -0.19 -4.23
C LEU A 64 3.71 0.12 -4.04
N ALA A 65 4.56 -0.91 -4.03
CA ALA A 65 6.01 -0.79 -3.96
C ALA A 65 6.68 -0.89 -5.34
N ASP A 66 5.93 -1.19 -6.40
CA ASP A 66 6.42 -1.27 -7.77
C ASP A 66 6.36 0.12 -8.44
N PRO A 67 7.51 0.72 -8.84
CA PRO A 67 7.52 2.03 -9.50
C PRO A 67 6.82 2.04 -10.87
N ALA A 68 6.58 0.90 -11.50
CA ALA A 68 5.82 0.81 -12.75
C ALA A 68 4.30 0.95 -12.53
N LEU A 69 3.82 0.69 -11.30
CA LEU A 69 2.39 0.72 -10.95
C LEU A 69 2.05 1.89 -10.02
N ASN A 70 2.94 2.21 -9.08
CA ASN A 70 2.85 3.41 -8.25
C ASN A 70 3.71 4.53 -8.84
N THR A 71 3.06 5.45 -9.54
CA THR A 71 3.72 6.59 -10.20
C THR A 71 3.60 7.90 -9.40
N SER A 72 3.05 7.84 -8.19
CA SER A 72 2.77 9.02 -7.36
C SER A 72 4.01 9.70 -6.78
N GLY A 73 5.17 9.00 -6.78
CA GLY A 73 6.37 9.42 -6.04
C GLY A 73 6.26 9.21 -4.52
N VAL A 74 5.11 8.75 -4.02
CA VAL A 74 4.89 8.45 -2.60
C VAL A 74 5.24 6.99 -2.33
N PRO A 75 6.17 6.71 -1.40
CA PRO A 75 6.58 5.35 -1.10
C PRO A 75 5.47 4.57 -0.39
N TRP A 76 5.42 3.26 -0.61
CA TRP A 76 4.38 2.36 -0.07
C TRP A 76 4.15 2.54 1.43
N TYR A 77 5.21 2.72 2.23
CA TYR A 77 5.09 2.86 3.68
C TYR A 77 4.37 4.15 4.11
N THR A 78 4.39 5.20 3.29
CA THR A 78 3.62 6.43 3.55
C THR A 78 2.14 6.19 3.29
N LEU A 79 1.80 5.38 2.28
CA LEU A 79 0.42 4.98 1.99
C LEU A 79 -0.18 4.19 3.17
N TYR A 80 0.58 3.30 3.81
CA TYR A 80 0.07 2.50 4.94
C TYR A 80 0.19 3.19 6.31
N TYR A 81 1.29 3.90 6.58
CA TYR A 81 1.64 4.31 7.94
C TYR A 81 1.73 5.83 8.13
N LYS A 82 1.80 6.61 7.05
CA LYS A 82 1.91 8.07 7.07
C LYS A 82 3.06 8.51 8.01
N ASP A 83 2.83 9.55 8.81
CA ASP A 83 3.78 10.10 9.80
C ASP A 83 4.23 9.09 10.87
N ASN A 84 3.59 7.91 10.99
CA ASN A 84 3.98 6.92 11.99
C ASN A 84 5.17 6.08 11.54
N TYR A 85 5.51 6.06 10.24
CA TYR A 85 6.58 5.20 9.74
C TYR A 85 7.93 5.40 10.45
N PRO A 86 8.45 6.64 10.67
CA PRO A 86 9.71 6.84 11.38
C PRO A 86 9.72 6.25 12.80
N ARG A 87 8.58 6.26 13.50
CA ARG A 87 8.46 5.63 14.82
C ARG A 87 8.54 4.10 14.70
N LEU A 88 7.89 3.53 13.69
CA LEU A 88 7.95 2.10 13.40
C LEU A 88 9.37 1.65 13.05
N GLN A 89 10.11 2.44 12.26
CA GLN A 89 11.52 2.15 11.93
C GLN A 89 12.39 2.08 13.20
N ARG A 90 12.21 3.00 14.16
CA ARG A 90 12.92 2.96 15.45
C ARG A 90 12.58 1.72 16.27
N ILE A 91 11.32 1.27 16.25
CA ILE A 91 10.88 0.05 16.92
C ILE A 91 11.53 -1.17 16.27
N LYS A 92 11.50 -1.24 14.93
CA LYS A 92 12.13 -2.30 14.14
C LYS A 92 13.64 -2.40 14.43
N ALA A 93 14.35 -1.28 14.39
CA ALA A 93 15.79 -1.23 14.69
C ALA A 93 16.12 -1.68 16.12
N ARG A 94 15.28 -1.31 17.11
CA ARG A 94 15.50 -1.67 18.52
C ARG A 94 15.24 -3.14 18.81
N TRP A 95 14.18 -3.70 18.25
CA TRP A 95 13.66 -5.01 18.64
C TRP A 95 13.98 -6.13 17.65
N ASP A 96 14.25 -5.80 16.39
CA ASP A 96 14.71 -6.73 15.37
C ASP A 96 15.93 -6.15 14.62
N PRO A 97 17.06 -5.91 15.32
CA PRO A 97 18.27 -5.34 14.72
C PRO A 97 18.93 -6.24 13.67
N ARG A 98 18.56 -7.53 13.61
CA ARG A 98 19.07 -8.49 12.63
C ARG A 98 18.15 -8.67 11.43
N ASP A 99 17.05 -7.92 11.37
CA ASP A 99 16.03 -7.99 10.31
C ASP A 99 15.55 -9.43 10.03
N VAL A 100 15.30 -10.19 11.10
CA VAL A 100 14.83 -11.58 11.02
C VAL A 100 13.40 -11.64 10.51
N PHE A 101 12.53 -10.76 10.99
CA PHE A 101 11.11 -10.74 10.63
C PHE A 101 10.86 -9.79 9.46
N ARG A 102 10.92 -10.32 8.23
CA ARG A 102 10.74 -9.53 7.00
C ARG A 102 9.90 -10.23 5.94
N HIS A 103 9.26 -9.41 5.09
CA HIS A 103 8.49 -9.81 3.90
C HIS A 103 8.46 -8.62 2.92
N ALA A 104 7.78 -8.75 1.78
CA ALA A 104 7.81 -7.75 0.70
C ALA A 104 7.47 -6.31 1.14
N LEU A 105 6.54 -6.16 2.10
CA LEU A 105 6.09 -4.89 2.68
C LEU A 105 6.42 -4.78 4.18
N SER A 106 7.54 -5.33 4.63
CA SER A 106 7.95 -5.17 6.03
C SER A 106 8.58 -3.79 6.28
N ILE A 107 8.32 -3.23 7.46
CA ILE A 107 9.01 -2.02 7.95
C ILE A 107 10.52 -2.26 7.93
N ARG A 108 11.27 -1.33 7.33
CA ARG A 108 12.74 -1.35 7.29
C ARG A 108 13.31 -0.46 8.37
N ALA A 109 14.34 -0.93 9.07
CA ALA A 109 15.11 -0.06 9.96
C ALA A 109 15.62 1.16 9.18
N GLY A 110 15.60 2.32 9.84
CA GLY A 110 16.09 3.58 9.28
C GLY A 110 17.57 3.78 9.54
#